data_AF-A0A1Q6RCR2-F1
#
_entry.id   AF-A0A1Q6RCR2-F1
#
_cell.length_a   1.000
_cell.length_b   1.000
_cell.length_c   1.000
_cell.angle_alpha   90.00
_cell.angle_beta   90.00
_cell.angle_gamma   90.00
#
_symmetry.space_group_name_H-M   'P 1'
#
loop_
_entity.id
_entity.type
_entity.pdbx_description
1 polymer ?
#
loop_
_entity_poly.entity_id
_entity_poly.type
_entity_poly.pdbx_seq_one_letter_code
_entity_poly.pdbx_strand_id
1 'polypeptide(L)'
;MKRIYLIIAIFTLSLIYCLTACTNLENGKNNDDITTPGPTQIPDNSRPPAEEQGDSQNDPMTYPDASTETFSYNDLTVQVTNVHTVKKGNMRLDENQTSEFDVFVVYPGAKLTVISAGMTEDVDGVPFANWKLYYADGSKTGLECETPAISIDSNVQGIGAEDAYILCFEIYDTDKKDA
;
A
#
# COMPACT_ATOMS: atom_id res chain seq x y z
N MET A 1 -14.99 31.76 -6.19
CA MET A 1 -15.35 31.96 -4.76
C MET A 1 -16.41 30.99 -4.23
N LYS A 2 -17.39 30.51 -5.00
CA LYS A 2 -18.43 29.56 -4.51
C LYS A 2 -17.94 28.13 -4.23
N ARG A 3 -16.87 27.67 -4.88
CA ARG A 3 -16.33 26.29 -4.76
C ARG A 3 -15.58 26.02 -3.45
N ILE A 4 -15.05 27.07 -2.82
CA ILE A 4 -14.25 26.98 -1.58
C ILE A 4 -15.15 26.77 -0.35
N TYR A 5 -16.34 27.36 -0.34
CA TYR A 5 -17.30 27.18 0.75
C TYR A 5 -17.91 25.76 0.79
N LEU A 6 -17.98 25.06 -0.35
CA LEU A 6 -18.51 23.70 -0.42
C LEU A 6 -17.59 22.70 0.30
N ILE A 7 -16.28 22.84 0.11
CA ILE A 7 -15.26 21.98 0.73
C ILE A 7 -15.29 22.16 2.25
N ILE A 8 -15.32 23.41 2.73
CA ILE A 8 -15.34 23.72 4.18
C ILE A 8 -16.67 23.28 4.84
N ALA A 9 -17.81 23.32 4.13
CA ALA A 9 -19.10 22.92 4.70
C ALA A 9 -19.24 21.39 4.88
N ILE A 10 -18.52 20.58 4.10
CA ILE A 10 -18.55 19.10 4.22
C ILE A 10 -17.71 18.65 5.44
N PHE A 11 -16.60 19.34 5.73
CA PHE A 11 -15.75 19.05 6.90
C PHE A 11 -16.49 19.18 8.25
N THR A 12 -17.48 20.06 8.38
CA THR A 12 -18.19 20.27 9.67
C THR A 12 -19.36 19.31 9.90
N LEU A 13 -20.01 18.83 8.83
CA LEU A 13 -21.12 17.86 8.93
C LEU A 13 -20.64 16.44 9.22
N SER A 14 -19.47 16.04 8.71
CA SER A 14 -18.93 14.68 8.90
C SER A 14 -18.40 14.43 10.32
N LEU A 15 -18.00 15.46 11.06
CA LEU A 15 -17.52 15.33 12.44
C LEU A 15 -18.66 14.97 13.42
N ILE A 16 -19.91 15.28 13.08
CA ILE A 16 -21.09 15.00 13.92
C ILE A 16 -21.51 13.53 13.82
N TYR A 17 -21.20 12.84 12.72
CA TYR A 17 -21.63 11.45 12.49
C TYR A 17 -20.75 10.38 13.17
N CYS A 18 -19.51 10.71 13.57
CA CYS A 18 -18.58 9.74 14.17
C CYS A 18 -18.86 9.40 15.64
N LEU A 19 -19.79 10.09 16.33
CA LEU A 19 -20.06 9.86 17.76
C LEU A 19 -21.05 8.71 18.05
N THR A 20 -21.62 8.04 17.04
CA THR A 20 -22.70 7.05 17.25
C THR A 20 -22.32 5.58 17.03
N ALA A 21 -21.06 5.26 16.67
CA ALA A 21 -20.69 3.89 16.29
C ALA A 21 -19.85 3.11 17.32
N CYS A 22 -19.76 3.56 18.57
CA CYS A 22 -19.04 2.84 19.63
C CYS A 22 -19.97 2.12 20.60
N THR A 23 -20.80 1.18 20.14
CA THR A 23 -21.30 0.10 21.00
C THR A 23 -21.43 -1.17 20.18
N ASN A 24 -20.60 -2.18 20.51
CA ASN A 24 -20.84 -3.62 20.43
C ASN A 24 -19.50 -4.36 20.26
N LEU A 25 -18.91 -4.80 21.38
CA LEU A 25 -18.00 -5.94 21.39
C LEU A 25 -18.34 -6.78 22.62
N GLU A 26 -19.20 -7.78 22.45
CA GLU A 26 -19.47 -8.81 23.45
C GLU A 26 -18.91 -10.15 22.96
N ASN A 27 -17.81 -10.54 23.61
CA ASN A 27 -17.49 -11.84 24.20
C ASN A 27 -17.83 -13.15 23.45
N GLY A 28 -16.83 -14.01 23.28
CA GLY A 28 -17.00 -15.39 22.80
C GLY A 28 -15.73 -16.24 22.95
N LYS A 29 -15.53 -16.74 24.18
CA LYS A 29 -14.48 -17.66 24.65
C LYS A 29 -14.64 -19.06 24.05
N ASN A 30 -13.54 -19.83 23.88
CA ASN A 30 -13.34 -21.17 24.49
C ASN A 30 -12.03 -21.85 23.99
N ASN A 31 -11.32 -22.46 24.95
CA ASN A 31 -10.11 -23.28 24.83
C ASN A 31 -10.48 -24.75 25.07
N ASP A 32 -9.84 -25.71 24.41
CA ASP A 32 -9.63 -27.14 24.82
C ASP A 32 -8.39 -27.65 24.03
N ASP A 33 -7.18 -27.88 24.56
CA ASP A 33 -6.60 -28.90 25.46
C ASP A 33 -6.10 -30.22 24.81
N ILE A 34 -4.75 -30.39 24.83
CA ILE A 34 -3.89 -31.60 25.05
C ILE A 34 -3.91 -32.83 24.08
N THR A 35 -2.75 -33.14 23.46
CA THR A 35 -1.85 -34.31 23.80
C THR A 35 -0.81 -34.64 22.71
N THR A 36 0.46 -34.74 23.12
CA THR A 36 1.59 -35.40 22.42
C THR A 36 1.81 -36.81 22.98
N PRO A 37 2.26 -37.78 22.17
CA PRO A 37 3.42 -38.59 22.60
C PRO A 37 4.42 -38.89 21.44
N GLY A 38 5.73 -38.81 21.72
CA GLY A 38 6.78 -39.54 20.96
C GLY A 38 7.12 -40.88 21.65
N PRO A 39 8.23 -41.61 21.36
CA PRO A 39 9.22 -41.53 20.26
C PRO A 39 9.45 -42.90 19.55
N THR A 40 10.21 -42.97 18.43
CA THR A 40 10.93 -44.22 18.01
C THR A 40 12.17 -43.87 17.16
N GLN A 41 13.31 -44.50 17.49
CA GLN A 41 14.66 -44.27 16.96
C GLN A 41 15.00 -45.13 15.72
N ILE A 42 16.12 -44.73 15.10
CA ILE A 42 16.76 -45.00 13.80
C ILE A 42 17.48 -46.38 13.72
N PRO A 43 17.92 -46.86 12.52
CA PRO A 43 19.38 -47.05 12.28
C PRO A 43 19.80 -46.58 10.86
N ASP A 44 20.69 -45.58 10.70
CA ASP A 44 22.16 -45.57 10.63
C ASP A 44 22.78 -46.49 9.56
N ASN A 45 23.40 -45.87 8.54
CA ASN A 45 24.72 -46.24 8.04
C ASN A 45 25.27 -45.19 7.04
N SER A 46 26.13 -44.30 7.56
CA SER A 46 27.47 -43.95 7.05
C SER A 46 27.69 -43.61 5.55
N ARG A 47 27.91 -42.33 5.23
CA ARG A 47 28.80 -41.83 4.15
C ARG A 47 29.38 -40.43 4.50
N PRO A 48 30.70 -40.19 4.41
CA PRO A 48 31.31 -38.88 4.70
C PRO A 48 31.28 -37.94 3.46
N PRO A 49 31.65 -36.64 3.60
CA PRO A 49 30.94 -35.52 2.99
C PRO A 49 31.32 -35.30 1.52
N ALA A 50 30.35 -34.91 0.70
CA ALA A 50 30.60 -34.25 -0.57
C ALA A 50 30.33 -32.75 -0.38
N GLU A 51 31.40 -31.98 -0.26
CA GLU A 51 31.41 -30.58 -0.64
C GLU A 51 31.26 -30.47 -2.17
N GLU A 52 30.84 -29.28 -2.63
CA GLU A 52 30.56 -28.84 -4.01
C GLU A 52 29.12 -29.06 -4.50
N GLN A 53 28.43 -28.10 -5.12
CA GLN A 53 28.67 -26.69 -5.45
C GLN A 53 27.32 -26.16 -5.97
N GLY A 54 27.00 -24.91 -5.62
CA GLY A 54 26.19 -23.95 -6.39
C GLY A 54 24.92 -24.43 -7.11
N ASP A 55 23.77 -24.13 -6.53
CA ASP A 55 22.65 -23.61 -7.33
C ASP A 55 21.87 -22.58 -6.50
N SER A 56 22.32 -21.33 -6.55
CA SER A 56 21.61 -20.21 -5.95
C SER A 56 20.54 -19.77 -6.96
N GLN A 57 19.45 -20.51 -7.04
CA GLN A 57 18.28 -20.12 -7.82
C GLN A 57 17.04 -20.04 -6.92
N ASN A 58 16.68 -18.78 -6.63
CA ASN A 58 15.34 -18.30 -6.28
C ASN A 58 14.81 -18.57 -4.86
N ASP A 59 15.55 -18.16 -3.84
CA ASP A 59 14.84 -17.72 -2.63
C ASP A 59 14.05 -16.45 -2.97
N PRO A 60 12.75 -16.35 -2.60
CA PRO A 60 12.01 -15.09 -2.67
C PRO A 60 12.84 -14.03 -1.94
N MET A 61 13.18 -12.95 -2.63
CA MET A 61 13.93 -11.84 -2.00
C MET A 61 13.10 -11.35 -0.81
N THR A 62 13.53 -11.71 0.40
CA THR A 62 12.80 -11.42 1.63
C THR A 62 13.50 -10.23 2.27
N TYR A 63 12.81 -9.10 2.30
CA TYR A 63 13.29 -7.88 2.95
C TYR A 63 12.89 -7.94 4.43
N PRO A 64 13.82 -8.09 5.38
CA PRO A 64 13.50 -8.38 6.78
C PRO A 64 12.79 -7.21 7.50
N ASP A 65 12.95 -6.00 6.99
CA ASP A 65 12.40 -4.74 7.46
C ASP A 65 11.24 -4.22 6.59
N ALA A 66 10.79 -4.99 5.60
CA ALA A 66 9.61 -4.65 4.82
C ALA A 66 8.33 -4.71 5.68
N SER A 67 7.50 -3.67 5.57
CA SER A 67 6.14 -3.64 6.09
C SER A 67 5.10 -3.62 4.98
N THR A 68 3.84 -3.84 5.37
CA THR A 68 2.68 -3.57 4.53
C THR A 68 1.94 -2.38 5.10
N GLU A 69 1.85 -1.29 4.34
CA GLU A 69 1.23 -0.04 4.79
C GLU A 69 -0.12 0.16 4.15
N THR A 70 -1.05 0.74 4.90
CA THR A 70 -2.36 1.17 4.40
C THR A 70 -2.40 2.68 4.34
N PHE A 71 -2.78 3.22 3.19
CA PHE A 71 -2.96 4.65 2.97
C PHE A 71 -4.43 4.93 2.69
N SER A 72 -5.00 5.91 3.40
CA SER A 72 -6.39 6.35 3.23
C SER A 72 -6.45 7.85 3.00
N TYR A 73 -7.20 8.26 1.98
CA TYR A 73 -7.46 9.66 1.67
C TYR A 73 -8.85 9.82 1.05
N ASN A 74 -9.76 10.53 1.72
CA ASN A 74 -11.18 10.64 1.32
C ASN A 74 -11.81 9.25 1.08
N ASP A 75 -12.26 8.97 -0.15
CA ASP A 75 -12.86 7.72 -0.61
C ASP A 75 -11.83 6.73 -1.21
N LEU A 76 -10.55 7.06 -1.19
CA LEU A 76 -9.44 6.16 -1.54
C LEU A 76 -8.92 5.43 -0.30
N THR A 77 -8.77 4.11 -0.40
CA THR A 77 -7.97 3.31 0.52
C THR A 77 -7.17 2.29 -0.29
N VAL A 78 -5.85 2.28 -0.08
CA VAL A 78 -4.93 1.36 -0.75
C VAL A 78 -4.01 0.69 0.25
N GLN A 79 -3.54 -0.50 -0.09
CA GLN A 79 -2.54 -1.23 0.65
C GLN A 79 -1.30 -1.46 -0.22
N VAL A 80 -0.12 -1.21 0.35
CA VAL A 80 1.16 -1.32 -0.35
C VAL A 80 2.07 -2.26 0.41
N THR A 81 2.58 -3.30 -0.26
CA THR A 81 3.52 -4.26 0.32
C THR A 81 4.96 -3.80 0.14
N ASN A 82 5.88 -4.42 0.88
CA ASN A 82 7.32 -4.19 0.78
C ASN A 82 7.74 -2.73 1.00
N VAL A 83 7.05 -2.01 1.89
CA VAL A 83 7.42 -0.65 2.25
C VAL A 83 8.64 -0.70 3.18
N HIS A 84 9.69 0.04 2.83
CA HIS A 84 10.88 0.20 3.68
C HIS A 84 10.70 1.37 4.65
N THR A 85 10.23 2.50 4.15
CA THR A 85 9.97 3.67 4.98
C THR A 85 8.95 4.59 4.32
N VAL A 86 8.29 5.40 5.14
CA VAL A 86 7.37 6.45 4.70
C VAL A 86 7.98 7.79 5.07
N LYS A 87 8.13 8.66 4.07
CA LYS A 87 8.61 10.04 4.25
C LYS A 87 7.61 11.04 3.68
N LYS A 88 7.78 12.32 4.02
CA LYS A 88 6.97 13.40 3.45
C LYS A 88 7.64 13.98 2.20
N GLY A 89 6.84 14.16 1.15
CA GLY A 89 7.17 14.94 -0.04
C GLY A 89 6.41 16.26 -0.04
N ASN A 90 6.86 17.21 -0.84
CA ASN A 90 6.17 18.47 -1.06
C ASN A 90 6.00 18.76 -2.55
N MET A 91 4.85 19.32 -2.92
CA MET A 91 4.54 19.74 -4.28
C MET A 91 4.10 21.19 -4.22
N ARG A 92 4.71 22.01 -5.07
CA ARG A 92 4.28 23.40 -5.25
C ARG A 92 3.05 23.43 -6.15
N LEU A 93 1.95 23.94 -5.61
CA LEU A 93 0.69 24.09 -6.36
C LEU A 93 0.64 25.44 -7.08
N ASP A 94 1.16 26.49 -6.42
CA ASP A 94 1.28 27.84 -6.99
C ASP A 94 2.46 28.60 -6.37
N GLU A 95 2.57 29.91 -6.66
CA GLU A 95 3.67 30.74 -6.15
C GLU A 95 3.77 30.81 -4.61
N ASN A 96 2.67 30.58 -3.90
CA ASN A 96 2.56 30.73 -2.45
C ASN A 96 2.03 29.49 -1.71
N GLN A 97 1.68 28.42 -2.43
CA GLN A 97 1.10 27.21 -1.86
C GLN A 97 1.94 25.97 -2.17
N THR A 98 2.18 25.20 -1.11
CA THR A 98 2.76 23.87 -1.17
C THR A 98 1.81 22.88 -0.50
N SER A 99 1.63 21.72 -1.12
CA SER A 99 0.94 20.58 -0.54
C SER A 99 1.95 19.55 -0.09
N GLU A 100 1.75 18.97 1.10
CA GLU A 100 2.52 17.84 1.60
C GLU A 100 1.81 16.53 1.22
N PHE A 101 2.57 15.50 0.84
CA PHE A 101 2.04 14.17 0.53
C PHE A 101 2.99 13.08 1.04
N ASP A 102 2.48 11.85 1.17
CA ASP A 102 3.31 10.72 1.59
C ASP A 102 4.11 10.17 0.41
N VAL A 103 5.35 9.77 0.69
CA VAL A 103 6.21 9.03 -0.24
C VAL A 103 6.54 7.70 0.38
N PHE A 104 6.05 6.63 -0.23
CA PHE A 104 6.37 5.27 0.17
C PHE A 104 7.64 4.87 -0.56
N VAL A 105 8.73 4.73 0.21
CA VAL A 105 9.96 4.13 -0.29
C VAL A 105 9.79 2.62 -0.17
N VAL A 106 9.79 1.92 -1.30
CA VAL A 106 9.42 0.51 -1.38
C VAL A 106 10.56 -0.33 -1.94
N TYR A 107 10.72 -1.55 -1.46
CA TYR A 107 11.65 -2.48 -2.07
C TYR A 107 11.13 -2.99 -3.43
N PRO A 108 12.04 -3.42 -4.33
CA PRO A 108 11.64 -4.12 -5.55
C PRO A 108 10.62 -5.25 -5.31
N GLY A 109 9.63 -5.35 -6.19
CA GLY A 109 8.55 -6.34 -6.07
C GLY A 109 7.38 -5.92 -5.18
N ALA A 110 7.37 -4.68 -4.68
CA ALA A 110 6.21 -4.07 -4.01
C ALA A 110 4.96 -4.10 -4.89
N LYS A 111 3.80 -4.25 -4.24
CA LYS A 111 2.49 -4.30 -4.90
C LYS A 111 1.53 -3.32 -4.26
N LEU A 112 0.76 -2.64 -5.10
CA LEU A 112 -0.35 -1.77 -4.74
C LEU A 112 -1.66 -2.54 -4.92
N THR A 113 -2.47 -2.62 -3.86
CA THR A 113 -3.82 -3.16 -3.88
C THR A 113 -4.82 -2.06 -3.58
N VAL A 114 -5.81 -1.87 -4.45
CA VAL A 114 -6.89 -0.90 -4.22
C VAL A 114 -7.98 -1.58 -3.39
N ILE A 115 -8.17 -1.12 -2.15
CA ILE A 115 -9.22 -1.61 -1.25
C ILE A 115 -10.53 -0.89 -1.55
N SER A 116 -10.48 0.43 -1.71
CA SER A 116 -11.61 1.24 -2.18
C SER A 116 -11.11 2.42 -3.01
N ALA A 117 -11.85 2.78 -4.04
CA ALA A 117 -11.65 4.01 -4.81
C ALA A 117 -13.01 4.49 -5.30
N GLY A 118 -13.32 5.77 -5.08
CA GLY A 118 -14.59 6.34 -5.51
C GLY A 118 -14.68 6.58 -7.02
N MET A 119 -15.91 6.58 -7.50
CA MET A 119 -16.29 6.87 -8.87
C MET A 119 -17.28 8.05 -8.87
N THR A 120 -17.21 8.88 -9.91
CA THR A 120 -18.17 9.96 -10.16
C THR A 120 -18.76 9.78 -11.55
N GLU A 121 -20.03 10.13 -11.74
CA GLU A 121 -20.66 10.17 -13.07
C GLU A 121 -20.45 11.54 -13.73
N ASP A 122 -20.16 11.54 -15.03
CA ASP A 122 -20.16 12.77 -15.82
C ASP A 122 -21.58 13.26 -16.13
N VAL A 123 -21.70 14.33 -16.92
CA VAL A 123 -22.99 14.94 -17.27
C VAL A 123 -23.90 14.02 -18.09
N ASP A 124 -23.33 13.01 -18.74
CA ASP A 124 -24.04 12.01 -19.55
C ASP A 124 -24.30 10.72 -18.74
N GLY A 125 -23.92 10.69 -17.46
CA GLY A 125 -24.07 9.54 -16.57
C GLY A 125 -22.98 8.48 -16.72
N VAL A 126 -21.86 8.79 -17.38
CA VAL A 126 -20.75 7.84 -17.57
C VAL A 126 -19.85 7.88 -16.33
N PRO A 127 -19.63 6.74 -15.64
CA PRO A 127 -18.76 6.70 -14.47
C PRO A 127 -17.29 6.89 -14.86
N PHE A 128 -16.56 7.64 -14.05
CA PHE A 128 -15.11 7.79 -14.15
C PHE A 128 -14.46 7.75 -12.77
N ALA A 129 -13.23 7.24 -12.72
CA ALA A 129 -12.45 7.13 -11.49
C ALA A 129 -12.05 8.50 -10.93
N ASN A 130 -12.32 8.71 -9.64
CA ASN A 130 -11.90 9.90 -8.91
C ASN A 130 -10.36 9.95 -8.81
N TRP A 131 -9.73 8.78 -8.67
CA TRP A 131 -8.30 8.62 -8.43
C TRP A 131 -7.59 8.00 -9.62
N LYS A 132 -6.33 8.39 -9.82
CA LYS A 132 -5.51 7.92 -10.93
C LYS A 132 -4.14 7.48 -10.45
N LEU A 133 -3.62 6.41 -11.03
CA LEU A 133 -2.22 6.03 -10.97
C LEU A 133 -1.46 6.73 -12.09
N TYR A 134 -0.40 7.46 -11.75
CA TYR A 134 0.45 8.18 -12.68
C TYR A 134 1.72 7.41 -12.98
N TYR A 135 2.14 7.47 -14.23
CA TYR A 135 3.35 6.82 -14.73
C TYR A 135 4.38 7.83 -15.22
N ALA A 136 5.64 7.41 -15.31
CA ALA A 136 6.76 8.27 -15.67
C ALA A 136 6.72 8.77 -17.13
N ASP A 137 6.02 8.05 -18.00
CA ASP A 137 5.75 8.48 -19.37
C ASP A 137 4.64 9.55 -19.49
N GLY A 138 4.05 9.96 -18.37
CA GLY A 138 2.95 10.93 -18.29
C GLY A 138 1.56 10.33 -18.54
N SER A 139 1.47 9.03 -18.80
CA SER A 139 0.18 8.34 -18.86
C SER A 139 -0.44 8.21 -17.47
N LYS A 140 -1.76 7.97 -17.46
CA LYS A 140 -2.53 7.77 -16.23
C LYS A 140 -3.66 6.77 -16.41
N THR A 141 -3.88 5.96 -15.40
CA THR A 141 -4.94 4.94 -15.36
C THR A 141 -5.86 5.20 -14.18
N GLY A 142 -7.17 5.11 -14.39
CA GLY A 142 -8.15 5.21 -13.30
C GLY A 142 -7.98 4.07 -12.29
N LEU A 143 -8.08 4.39 -11.01
CA LEU A 143 -8.10 3.38 -9.95
C LEU A 143 -9.53 3.00 -9.64
N GLU A 144 -9.81 1.70 -9.74
CA GLU A 144 -11.12 1.12 -9.46
C GLU A 144 -10.96 0.05 -8.36
N CYS A 145 -12.02 -0.18 -7.58
CA CYS A 145 -12.03 -1.33 -6.67
C CYS A 145 -11.87 -2.63 -7.47
N GLU A 146 -11.31 -3.65 -6.83
CA GLU A 146 -11.11 -4.98 -7.45
C GLU A 146 -10.10 -5.02 -8.61
N THR A 147 -9.39 -3.92 -8.88
CA THR A 147 -8.23 -3.93 -9.79
C THR A 147 -7.21 -4.95 -9.26
N PRO A 148 -6.69 -5.87 -10.11
CA PRO A 148 -5.61 -6.77 -9.72
C PRO A 148 -4.44 -6.01 -9.13
N ALA A 149 -3.75 -6.61 -8.15
CA ALA A 149 -2.61 -5.97 -7.49
C ALA A 149 -1.59 -5.48 -8.53
N ILE A 150 -1.28 -4.20 -8.48
CA ILE A 150 -0.44 -3.50 -9.45
C ILE A 150 1.00 -3.58 -8.94
N SER A 151 1.91 -4.08 -9.77
CA SER A 151 3.34 -4.05 -9.45
C SER A 151 3.85 -2.61 -9.43
N ILE A 152 4.55 -2.24 -8.36
CA ILE A 152 5.21 -0.94 -8.25
C ILE A 152 6.65 -1.12 -8.76
N ASP A 153 6.90 -0.61 -9.95
CA ASP A 153 8.22 -0.54 -10.57
C ASP A 153 8.67 0.91 -10.75
N SER A 154 9.80 1.13 -11.41
CA SER A 154 10.35 2.47 -11.65
C SER A 154 9.47 3.36 -12.54
N ASN A 155 8.48 2.79 -13.25
CA ASN A 155 7.57 3.56 -14.09
C ASN A 155 6.36 4.08 -13.31
N VAL A 156 6.01 3.49 -12.16
CA VAL A 156 4.88 3.92 -11.34
C VAL A 156 5.31 5.08 -10.42
N GLN A 157 4.73 6.27 -10.62
CA GLN A 157 5.12 7.47 -9.86
C GLN A 157 4.30 7.67 -8.59
N GLY A 158 2.99 7.50 -8.66
CA GLY A 158 2.13 7.85 -7.53
C GLY A 158 0.63 7.85 -7.84
N ILE A 159 -0.15 8.16 -6.83
CA ILE A 159 -1.61 8.27 -6.89
C ILE A 159 -2.00 9.74 -6.70
N GLY A 160 -2.99 10.17 -7.47
CA GLY A 160 -3.46 11.54 -7.41
C GLY A 160 -4.78 11.78 -8.13
N ALA A 161 -5.21 13.04 -8.13
CA ALA A 161 -6.36 13.55 -8.85
C ALA A 161 -6.04 14.97 -9.34
N GLU A 162 -6.63 15.38 -10.47
CA GLU A 162 -6.44 16.72 -11.05
C GLU A 162 -4.96 17.16 -11.17
N ASP A 163 -4.08 16.22 -11.54
CA ASP A 163 -2.64 16.41 -11.70
C ASP A 163 -1.90 16.83 -10.42
N ALA A 164 -2.48 16.55 -9.24
CA ALA A 164 -1.84 16.68 -7.93
C ALA A 164 -1.64 15.32 -7.24
N TYR A 165 -0.46 15.11 -6.67
CA TYR A 165 -0.12 13.89 -5.93
C TYR A 165 -0.65 13.93 -4.49
N ILE A 166 -1.17 12.80 -4.04
CA ILE A 166 -1.52 12.54 -2.64
C ILE A 166 -0.67 11.41 -2.02
N LEU A 167 -0.07 10.58 -2.87
CA LEU A 167 0.88 9.51 -2.50
C LEU A 167 1.86 9.31 -3.66
N CYS A 168 3.15 9.20 -3.39
CA CYS A 168 4.17 8.85 -4.38
C CYS A 168 4.94 7.57 -3.98
N PHE A 169 5.58 6.97 -4.98
CA PHE A 169 6.41 5.79 -4.81
C PHE A 169 7.85 6.07 -5.22
N GLU A 170 8.80 5.55 -4.43
CA GLU A 170 10.21 5.51 -4.78
C GLU A 170 10.73 4.09 -4.57
N ILE A 171 11.44 3.54 -5.56
CA ILE A 171 12.10 2.25 -5.40
C ILE A 171 13.36 2.43 -4.57
N TYR A 172 13.48 1.67 -3.48
CA TYR A 172 14.68 1.60 -2.66
C TYR A 172 15.82 0.96 -3.46
N ASP A 173 16.94 1.67 -3.50
CA ASP A 173 18.16 1.20 -4.15
C ASP A 173 18.95 0.31 -3.20
N THR A 174 18.83 -1.01 -3.38
CA THR A 174 19.51 -2.02 -2.55
C THR A 174 21.03 -2.07 -2.74
N ASP A 175 21.55 -1.43 -3.79
CA ASP A 175 22.97 -1.41 -4.10
C ASP A 175 23.71 -0.30 -3.35
N LYS A 176 22.97 0.64 -2.76
CA LYS A 176 23.49 1.62 -1.81
C LYS A 176 23.52 1.03 -0.40
N LYS A 177 24.32 -0.02 -0.20
CA LYS A 177 24.76 -0.34 1.17
C LYS A 177 25.74 0.74 1.62
N ASP A 178 25.47 1.30 2.78
CA ASP A 178 26.19 2.40 3.42
C ASP A 178 27.72 2.30 3.22
N ALA A 179 28.27 3.30 2.54
CA ALA A 179 29.71 3.56 2.45
C ALA A 179 30.21 4.33 3.68
#